data_AF-A0AA41QXP4-F1
#
_entry.id   AF-A0AA41QXP4-F1
#
_cell.length_a   1.000
_cell.length_b   1.000
_cell.length_c   1.000
_cell.angle_alpha   90.00
_cell.angle_beta   90.00
_cell.angle_gamma   90.00
#
_symmetry.space_group_name_H-M   'P 1'
#
loop_
_entity.id
_entity.type
_entity.pdbx_description
1 polymer ?
#
loop_
_entity_poly.entity_id
_entity_poly.type
_entity_poly.pdbx_seq_one_letter_code
_entity_poly.pdbx_strand_id
1 'polypeptide(L)' 'MIFAWIFAIGGIVALAFVIYRLFHGDRPQQDNSAGPTSARTILDERFARGEIDENEYRQRRETLNGR' A
#
# COMPACT_ATOMS: atom_id res chain seq x y z
N MET A 1 16.99 -12.30 -19.63
CA MET A 1 15.75 -12.80 -19.01
C MET A 1 15.39 -12.02 -17.74
N ILE A 2 16.33 -11.78 -16.82
CA ILE A 2 16.13 -10.94 -15.61
C ILE A 2 15.66 -9.50 -15.92
N PHE A 3 16.16 -8.88 -16.98
CA PHE A 3 15.74 -7.53 -17.37
C PHE A 3 14.26 -7.42 -17.74
N ALA A 4 13.65 -8.50 -18.27
CA ALA A 4 12.22 -8.53 -18.59
C ALA A 4 11.37 -8.56 -17.30
N TRP A 5 11.85 -9.25 -16.27
CA TRP A 5 11.20 -9.30 -14.96
C TRP A 5 11.29 -7.97 -14.22
N ILE A 6 12.42 -7.27 -14.30
CA ILE A 6 12.59 -5.93 -13.73
C ILE A 6 11.61 -4.94 -14.38
N PHE A 7 11.48 -5.00 -15.71
CA PHE A 7 10.54 -4.13 -16.42
C PHE A 7 9.07 -4.47 -16.11
N ALA A 8 8.74 -5.75 -15.98
CA ALA A 8 7.40 -6.20 -15.60
C ALA A 8 7.03 -5.73 -14.18
N ILE A 9 7.94 -5.91 -13.21
CA ILE A 9 7.75 -5.45 -11.84
C ILE A 9 7.65 -3.92 -11.79
N GLY A 10 8.53 -3.21 -12.49
CA GLY A 10 8.50 -1.74 -12.58
C GLY A 10 7.18 -1.22 -13.15
N GLY A 11 6.64 -1.87 -14.17
CA GLY A 11 5.33 -1.53 -14.75
C GLY A 11 4.17 -1.74 -13.78
N ILE A 12 4.19 -2.84 -13.02
CA ILE A 12 3.17 -3.14 -12.00
C ILE A 12 3.22 -2.10 -10.87
N VAL A 13 4.42 -1.75 -10.39
CA VAL A 13 4.61 -0.72 -9.34
C VAL A 13 4.16 0.65 -9.83
N ALA A 14 4.50 1.04 -11.06
CA ALA A 14 4.07 2.31 -11.64
C ALA A 14 2.54 2.39 -11.78
N LEU A 15 1.89 1.30 -12.22
CA LEU A 15 0.44 1.24 -12.32
C LEU A 15 -0.23 1.33 -10.95
N ALA A 16 0.29 0.60 -9.96
CA ALA A 16 -0.19 0.68 -8.58
C ALA A 16 -0.04 2.10 -8.01
N PHE A 17 1.07 2.78 -8.31
CA PHE A 17 1.30 4.17 -7.90
C PHE A 17 0.31 5.16 -8.52
N VAL A 18 0.01 4.99 -9.81
CA VAL A 18 -0.99 5.82 -10.51
C VAL A 18 -2.37 5.63 -9.89
N ILE A 19 -2.77 4.38 -9.66
CA ILE A 19 -4.04 4.05 -9.00
C ILE A 19 -4.04 4.66 -7.59
N TYR A 20 -3.00 4.46 -6.80
CA TYR A 20 -2.87 5.05 -5.46
C TYR A 20 -3.05 6.57 -5.49
N ARG A 21 -2.39 7.26 -6.42
CA ARG A 21 -2.47 8.71 -6.56
C ARG A 21 -3.85 9.20 -6.99
N LEU A 22 -4.56 8.47 -7.85
CA LEU A 22 -5.94 8.80 -8.19
C LEU A 22 -6.90 8.59 -7.01
N PHE A 23 -6.70 7.54 -6.21
CA PHE A 23 -7.57 7.25 -5.07
C PHE A 23 -7.24 8.05 -3.79
N HIS A 24 -6.00 8.52 -3.64
CA HIS A 24 -5.55 9.34 -2.50
C HIS A 24 -5.46 10.85 -2.83
N GLY A 25 -5.75 11.25 -4.06
CA GLY A 25 -5.56 12.62 -4.56
C GLY A 25 -6.52 13.69 -4.01
N ASP A 26 -7.68 13.31 -3.46
CA ASP A 26 -8.71 14.28 -3.08
C ASP A 26 -9.33 13.98 -1.71
N ARG A 27 -8.55 14.14 -0.64
CA ARG A 27 -9.12 14.36 0.70
C ARG A 27 -8.48 15.60 1.34
N PRO A 28 -9.04 16.80 1.10
CA PRO A 28 -8.67 17.94 1.91
C PRO A 28 -9.15 17.69 3.34
N GLN A 29 -8.17 17.56 4.23
CA GLN A 29 -8.17 18.10 5.58
C GLN A 29 -9.08 17.47 6.64
N GLN A 30 -8.47 17.34 7.83
CA GLN A 30 -9.10 17.25 9.15
C GLN A 30 -9.97 16.01 9.42
N ASP A 31 -9.39 15.02 10.10
CA ASP A 31 -9.72 14.87 11.52
C ASP A 31 -8.87 13.81 12.22
N ASN A 32 -8.68 14.06 13.51
CA ASN A 32 -7.88 13.31 14.49
C ASN A 32 -8.46 11.92 14.83
N SER A 33 -8.77 11.12 13.82
CA SER A 33 -9.22 9.74 14.00
C SER A 33 -8.09 8.79 13.61
N ALA A 34 -7.32 8.34 14.60
CA ALA A 34 -6.48 7.14 14.51
C ALA A 34 -7.37 5.89 14.36
N GLY A 35 -8.16 5.84 13.28
CA GLY A 35 -9.06 4.74 12.95
C GLY A 35 -8.35 3.65 12.16
N PRO A 36 -8.94 2.45 12.05
CA PRO A 36 -8.38 1.31 11.31
C PRO A 36 -7.92 1.67 9.88
N THR A 37 -8.54 2.67 9.27
CA THR A 37 -8.19 3.20 7.95
C THR A 37 -6.79 3.80 7.91
N SER A 38 -6.36 4.59 8.91
CA SER A 38 -5.01 5.17 8.91
C SER A 38 -3.94 4.10 9.16
N ALA A 39 -4.23 3.13 10.03
CA ALA A 39 -3.35 1.98 10.26
C ALA A 39 -3.18 1.12 8.99
N ARG A 40 -4.24 0.92 8.20
CA ARG A 40 -4.18 0.24 6.90
C ARG A 40 -3.37 1.03 5.89
N THR A 41 -3.58 2.34 5.77
CA THR A 41 -2.80 3.19 4.85
C THR A 41 -1.30 3.14 5.16
N ILE A 42 -0.93 3.17 6.45
CA ILE A 42 0.47 3.05 6.87
C ILE A 42 1.04 1.66 6.55
N LEU A 43 0.23 0.61 6.63
CA LEU A 43 0.65 -0.76 6.29
C LEU A 43 0.87 -0.91 4.78
N ASP A 44 -0.06 -0.38 3.96
CA ASP A 44 0.03 -0.37 2.50
C ASP A 44 1.25 0.43 2.04
N GLU A 45 1.53 1.56 2.69
CA GLU A 45 2.69 2.39 2.40
C GLU A 45 4.01 1.64 2.65
N ARG A 46 4.12 0.89 3.75
CA ARG A 46 5.32 0.09 4.05
C ARG A 46 5.51 -1.08 3.11
N PHE A 47 4.43 -1.72 2.69
CA PHE A 47 4.49 -2.78 1.68
C PHE A 47 4.93 -2.23 0.32
N ALA A 48 4.37 -1.09 -0.10
CA ALA A 48 4.76 -0.42 -1.34
C ALA A 48 6.22 0.05 -1.33
N ARG A 49 6.74 0.44 -0.15
CA ARG A 49 8.13 0.82 0.04
C ARG A 49 9.09 -0.38 0.13
N GLY A 50 8.56 -1.60 0.22
CA GLY A 50 9.34 -2.83 0.40
C GLY A 50 9.95 -3.01 1.79
N GLU A 51 9.46 -2.26 2.79
CA GLU A 51 9.92 -2.38 4.19
C GLU A 51 9.38 -3.66 4.86
N ILE A 52 8.31 -4.24 4.31
CA ILE A 52 7.69 -5.48 4.79
C ILE A 52 7.41 -6.41 3.61
N ASP A 53 7.55 -7.70 3.84
CA ASP A 53 7.28 -8.75 2.86
C ASP A 53 5.75 -9.00 2.74
N GLU A 54 5.32 -9.66 1.68
CA GLU A 54 3.93 -10.04 1.41
C GLU A 54 3.33 -10.85 2.58
N ASN A 55 4.11 -11.75 3.18
CA ASN A 55 3.66 -12.56 4.32
C ASN A 55 3.35 -11.68 5.55
N GLU A 56 4.21 -10.70 5.86
CA GLU A 56 3.97 -9.76 6.95
C GLU A 56 2.79 -8.84 6.66
N TYR A 57 2.67 -8.38 5.42
CA TYR A 57 1.56 -7.55 4.97
C TYR A 57 0.21 -8.25 5.20
N ARG A 58 0.08 -9.52 4.77
CA ARG A 58 -1.15 -10.30 4.95
C ARG A 58 -1.50 -10.49 6.43
N GLN A 59 -0.54 -10.88 7.26
CA GLN A 59 -0.77 -11.13 8.69
C GLN A 59 -1.23 -9.87 9.45
N ARG A 60 -0.61 -8.72 9.19
CA ARG A 60 -0.99 -7.44 9.82
C ARG A 60 -2.32 -6.93 9.28
N ARG A 61 -2.60 -7.15 7.99
CA ARG A 61 -3.87 -6.78 7.36
C ARG A 61 -5.04 -7.59 7.93
N GLU A 62 -4.87 -8.88 8.18
CA GLU A 62 -5.88 -9.73 8.81
C GLU A 62 -6.16 -9.29 10.26
N THR A 63 -5.10 -9.01 11.03
CA THR A 63 -5.22 -8.46 12.40
C THR A 63 -6.02 -7.14 12.42
N LEU A 64 -5.86 -6.30 11.40
CA LEU A 64 -6.60 -5.04 11.25
C LEU A 64 -8.04 -5.21 10.69
N ASN A 65 -8.38 -6.38 10.14
CA ASN A 65 -9.70 -6.70 9.58
C ASN A 65 -10.58 -7.51 10.54
N GLY A 66 -10.00 -8.35 11.40
CA GLY A 66 -10.72 -9.27 12.28
C GLY A 66 -11.29 -8.67 13.57
N ARG A 67 -11.76 -7.41 13.53
CA ARG A 67 -12.49 -6.79 14.65
C ARG A 67 -13.99 -6.85 14.43
#